data_AF-A0A9P1MG14-F1
#
_entry.id   AF-A0A9P1MG14-F1
#
_cell.length_a   1.000
_cell.length_b   1.000
_cell.length_c   1.000
_cell.angle_alpha   90.00
_cell.angle_beta   90.00
_cell.angle_gamma   90.00
#
_symmetry.space_group_name_H-M   'P 1'
#
loop_
_entity.id
_entity.type
_entity.pdbx_description
1 polymer ?
#
loop_
_entity_poly.entity_id
_entity_poly.type
_entity_poly.pdbx_seq_one_letter_code
_entity_poly.pdbx_strand_id
1 'polypeptide(L)'
;MVGRIPFIRSSESLCYGVAGVGALAPFLCFIPGAEERIAMQTARWAPRWERNISFITPTVQRGIRRVEPPLSKTVRKIENRLPLEKVARRVDTGIKRGLVKVSRY
;
A
#
# COMPACT_ATOMS: atom_id res chain seq x y z
N MET A 1 38.11 -2.94 -4.95
CA MET A 1 37.55 -4.25 -4.56
C MET A 1 36.08 -4.24 -4.94
N VAL A 2 35.66 -5.03 -5.95
CA VAL A 2 34.25 -5.14 -6.33
C VAL A 2 33.56 -6.01 -5.29
N GLY A 3 32.68 -5.41 -4.48
CA GLY A 3 31.92 -6.13 -3.46
C GLY A 3 30.98 -7.13 -4.11
N ARG A 4 31.15 -8.42 -3.80
CA ARG A 4 30.16 -9.45 -4.15
C ARG A 4 28.89 -9.17 -3.35
N ILE A 5 27.82 -8.79 -4.04
CA ILE A 5 26.48 -8.68 -3.45
C ILE A 5 26.07 -10.09 -3.01
N PRO A 6 25.75 -10.32 -1.72
CA PRO A 6 25.30 -11.62 -1.26
C PRO A 6 24.01 -12.00 -1.98
N PHE A 7 23.90 -13.25 -2.40
CA PHE A 7 22.70 -13.78 -3.05
C PHE A 7 21.56 -13.78 -2.02
N ILE A 8 20.63 -12.84 -2.16
CA ILE A 8 19.47 -12.70 -1.27
C ILE A 8 18.58 -13.92 -1.45
N ARG A 9 18.21 -14.57 -0.33
CA ARG A 9 17.32 -15.73 -0.36
C ARG A 9 15.90 -15.28 -0.75
N SER A 10 15.15 -16.09 -1.49
CA SER A 10 13.80 -15.72 -1.95
C SER A 10 12.83 -15.35 -0.81
N SER A 11 13.05 -15.89 0.38
CA SER A 11 12.31 -15.51 1.59
C SER A 11 12.68 -14.12 2.10
N GLU A 12 13.95 -13.74 1.99
CA GLU A 12 14.44 -12.43 2.40
C GLU A 12 13.98 -11.34 1.42
N SER A 13 13.99 -11.61 0.11
CA SER A 13 13.46 -10.66 -0.89
C SER A 13 11.97 -10.38 -0.68
N LEU A 14 11.20 -11.40 -0.29
CA LEU A 14 9.79 -11.26 0.05
C LEU A 14 9.62 -10.42 1.33
N CYS A 15 10.42 -10.69 2.38
CA CYS A 15 10.42 -9.88 3.60
C CYS A 15 10.81 -8.41 3.34
N TYR A 16 11.84 -8.16 2.52
CA TYR A 16 12.23 -6.80 2.14
C TYR A 16 11.18 -6.11 1.27
N GLY A 17 10.51 -6.85 0.37
CA GLY A 17 9.39 -6.33 -0.41
C GLY A 17 8.21 -5.93 0.47
N VAL A 18 7.80 -6.79 1.40
CA VAL A 18 6.71 -6.51 2.35
C VAL A 18 7.10 -5.37 3.29
N ALA A 19 8.33 -5.34 3.80
CA ALA A 19 8.81 -4.26 4.65
C ALA A 19 8.89 -2.93 3.90
N GLY A 20 9.37 -2.93 2.66
CA GLY A 20 9.45 -1.74 1.81
C GLY A 20 8.07 -1.17 1.48
N VAL A 21 7.13 -2.03 1.07
CA VAL A 21 5.74 -1.62 0.80
C VAL A 21 5.06 -1.18 2.09
N GLY A 22 5.23 -1.90 3.20
CA GLY A 22 4.64 -1.55 4.49
C GLY A 22 5.18 -0.24 5.08
N ALA A 23 6.47 0.05 4.89
CA ALA A 23 7.08 1.29 5.33
C ALA A 23 6.69 2.49 4.43
N LEU A 24 6.55 2.29 3.12
CA LEU A 24 6.24 3.35 2.16
C LEU A 24 4.74 3.59 1.97
N ALA A 25 3.88 2.60 2.21
CA ALA A 25 2.44 2.71 2.04
C ALA A 25 1.81 3.87 2.83
N PRO A 26 2.14 4.08 4.13
CA PRO A 26 1.64 5.25 4.85
C PRO A 26 2.02 6.55 4.15
N PHE A 27 3.28 6.70 3.71
CA PHE A 27 3.76 7.90 3.02
C PHE A 27 3.07 8.12 1.67
N LEU A 28 2.79 7.07 0.91
CA LEU A 28 2.04 7.15 -0.34
C LEU A 28 0.60 7.63 -0.10
N CYS A 29 -0.07 7.14 0.95
CA CYS A 29 -1.39 7.62 1.35
C CYS A 29 -1.41 9.09 1.82
N PHE A 30 -0.27 9.63 2.27
CA PHE A 30 -0.15 11.04 2.65
C PHE A 30 0.08 12.00 1.47
N ILE A 31 0.39 11.50 0.26
CA ILE A 31 0.65 12.33 -0.92
C ILE A 31 -0.67 12.68 -1.62
N PRO A 32 -1.02 13.98 -1.77
CA PRO A 32 -2.24 14.37 -2.46
C PRO A 32 -2.19 13.98 -3.95
N GLY A 33 -3.31 13.45 -4.48
CA GLY A 33 -3.39 12.97 -5.86
C GLY A 33 -2.66 11.65 -6.12
N ALA A 34 -2.12 10.99 -5.08
CA ALA A 34 -1.50 9.67 -5.22
C ALA A 34 -2.52 8.63 -5.71
N GLU A 35 -3.75 8.65 -5.20
CA GLU A 35 -4.82 7.75 -5.64
C GLU A 35 -5.12 7.87 -7.13
N GLU A 36 -5.21 9.10 -7.67
CA GLU A 36 -5.45 9.31 -9.10
C GLU A 36 -4.26 8.88 -9.97
N ARG A 37 -3.03 9.15 -9.51
CA ARG A 37 -1.82 8.72 -10.22
C ARG A 37 -1.65 7.20 -10.19
N ILE A 38 -1.94 6.58 -9.04
CA ILE A 38 -1.95 5.13 -8.88
C ILE A 38 -3.05 4.56 -9.77
N ALA A 39 -4.28 5.06 -9.71
CA ALA A 39 -5.39 4.61 -10.55
C ALA A 39 -5.07 4.73 -12.05
N MET A 40 -4.45 5.84 -12.48
CA MET A 40 -4.04 6.04 -13.88
C MET A 40 -2.93 5.08 -14.31
N GLN A 41 -1.99 4.76 -13.41
CA GLN A 41 -1.01 3.71 -13.67
C GLN A 41 -1.67 2.33 -13.67
N THR A 42 -2.53 2.03 -12.70
CA THR A 42 -3.29 0.79 -12.57
C THR A 42 -4.10 0.53 -13.83
N ALA A 43 -4.75 1.53 -14.41
CA ALA A 43 -5.46 1.38 -15.68
C ALA A 43 -4.56 0.89 -16.85
N ARG A 44 -3.25 1.18 -16.82
CA ARG A 44 -2.30 0.75 -17.86
C ARG A 44 -1.80 -0.68 -17.66
N TRP A 45 -1.55 -1.10 -16.43
CA TRP A 45 -0.94 -2.41 -16.15
C TRP A 45 -1.95 -3.45 -15.64
N ALA A 46 -3.06 -3.05 -15.03
CA ALA A 46 -4.07 -3.94 -14.48
C ALA A 46 -4.63 -4.92 -15.52
N PRO A 47 -4.96 -4.54 -16.76
CA PRO A 47 -5.54 -5.52 -17.70
C PRO A 47 -4.58 -6.67 -18.07
N ARG A 48 -3.28 -6.39 -18.15
CA ARG A 48 -2.24 -7.43 -18.40
C ARG A 48 -1.96 -8.26 -17.15
N TRP A 49 -2.10 -7.63 -16.00
CA TRP A 49 -1.93 -8.24 -14.69
C TRP A 49 -3.10 -9.17 -14.35
N GLU A 50 -4.34 -8.75 -14.58
CA GLU A 50 -5.56 -9.54 -14.42
C GLU A 50 -5.50 -10.85 -15.20
N ARG A 51 -5.00 -10.81 -16.44
CA ARG A 51 -4.78 -12.02 -17.26
C ARG A 51 -3.79 -13.01 -16.64
N ASN A 52 -2.82 -12.55 -15.85
CA ASN A 52 -1.84 -13.42 -15.18
C ASN A 52 -2.28 -13.83 -13.77
N ILE A 53 -3.04 -13.01 -13.06
CA ILE A 53 -3.46 -13.30 -11.68
C ILE A 53 -4.45 -14.47 -11.64
N SER A 54 -5.27 -14.72 -12.67
CA SER A 54 -6.26 -15.82 -12.67
C SER A 54 -5.65 -17.17 -12.30
N PHE A 55 -4.39 -17.42 -12.65
CA PHE A 55 -3.65 -18.63 -12.29
C PHE A 55 -3.28 -18.70 -10.80
N ILE A 56 -2.92 -17.55 -10.21
CA ILE A 56 -2.42 -17.44 -8.83
C ILE A 56 -3.57 -17.18 -7.83
N THR A 57 -4.72 -16.70 -8.33
CA THR A 57 -5.93 -16.38 -7.57
C THR A 57 -6.39 -17.48 -6.61
N PRO A 58 -6.55 -18.76 -7.02
CA PRO A 58 -7.04 -19.79 -6.11
C PRO A 58 -6.10 -20.07 -4.93
N THR A 59 -4.78 -19.98 -5.14
CA THR A 59 -3.77 -20.17 -4.09
C THR A 59 -3.77 -18.98 -3.12
N VAL A 60 -3.86 -17.77 -3.67
CA VAL A 60 -3.94 -16.54 -2.88
C VAL A 60 -5.23 -16.49 -2.06
N GLN A 61 -6.37 -16.88 -2.64
CA GLN A 61 -7.65 -16.90 -1.96
C GLN A 61 -7.66 -17.83 -0.74
N ARG A 62 -6.97 -18.98 -0.82
CA ARG A 62 -6.76 -19.87 0.34
C ARG A 62 -5.85 -19.24 1.40
N GLY A 63 -4.82 -18.52 0.99
CA GLY A 63 -3.96 -17.76 1.89
C GLY A 63 -4.73 -16.66 2.62
N ILE A 64 -5.48 -15.84 1.87
CA ILE A 64 -6.30 -14.74 2.41
C ILE A 64 -7.30 -15.26 3.44
N ARG A 65 -8.01 -16.36 3.17
CA ARG A 65 -8.96 -16.96 4.13
C ARG A 65 -8.35 -17.31 5.49
N ARG A 66 -7.04 -17.62 5.54
CA ARG A 66 -6.33 -17.91 6.80
C ARG A 66 -5.90 -16.65 7.54
N VAL A 67 -5.62 -15.57 6.81
CA VAL A 67 -5.09 -14.32 7.37
C VAL A 67 -6.20 -13.30 7.65
N GLU A 68 -7.34 -13.39 6.98
CA GLU A 68 -8.51 -12.52 7.15
C GLU A 68 -9.04 -12.43 8.60
N PRO A 69 -9.23 -13.53 9.35
CA PRO A 69 -9.70 -13.45 10.74
C PRO A 69 -8.75 -12.71 11.69
N PRO A 70 -7.43 -12.96 11.71
CA PRO A 70 -6.52 -12.18 12.56
C PRO A 70 -6.34 -10.74 12.08
N LEU A 71 -6.33 -10.49 10.75
CA LEU A 71 -6.25 -9.13 10.21
C LEU A 71 -7.45 -8.28 10.63
N SER A 72 -8.67 -8.76 10.45
CA SER A 72 -9.88 -8.02 10.85
C SER A 72 -9.89 -7.65 12.34
N LYS A 73 -9.37 -8.53 13.21
CA LYS A 73 -9.20 -8.25 14.64
C LYS A 73 -8.15 -7.15 14.90
N THR A 74 -7.04 -7.15 14.17
CA THR A 74 -6.00 -6.12 14.32
C THR A 74 -6.48 -4.77 13.80
N VAL A 75 -7.15 -4.73 12.65
CA VAL A 75 -7.76 -3.52 12.09
C VAL A 75 -8.76 -2.92 13.08
N ARG A 76 -9.69 -3.72 13.62
CA ARG A 76 -10.63 -3.25 14.66
C ARG A 76 -9.93 -2.70 15.91
N LYS A 77 -8.82 -3.32 16.35
CA LYS A 77 -8.05 -2.81 17.50
C LYS A 77 -7.40 -1.46 17.18
N ILE A 78 -6.88 -1.28 15.97
CA ILE A 78 -6.27 -0.03 15.53
C ILE A 78 -7.34 1.06 15.41
N GLU A 79 -8.47 0.74 14.80
CA GLU A 79 -9.63 1.63 14.66
C GLU A 79 -10.20 2.07 16.03
N ASN A 80 -10.23 1.18 17.01
CA ASN A 80 -10.66 1.52 18.36
C ASN A 80 -9.63 2.36 19.15
N ARG A 81 -8.33 2.25 18.82
CA ARG A 81 -7.22 2.91 19.55
C ARG A 81 -6.86 4.25 18.95
N LEU A 82 -6.93 4.39 17.63
CA LEU A 82 -6.68 5.61 16.90
C LEU A 82 -8.00 6.09 16.30
N PRO A 83 -8.40 7.37 16.53
CA PRO A 83 -9.51 7.96 15.79
C PRO A 83 -9.05 8.19 14.35
N LEU A 84 -9.00 7.12 13.54
CA LEU A 84 -8.58 7.13 12.15
C LEU A 84 -9.40 8.13 11.35
N GLU A 85 -10.66 8.32 11.69
CA GLU A 85 -11.51 9.36 11.13
C GLU A 85 -10.95 10.77 11.38
N LYS A 86 -10.48 11.07 12.60
CA LYS A 86 -9.87 12.37 12.92
C LYS A 86 -8.53 12.55 12.22
N VAL A 87 -7.73 11.48 12.12
CA VAL A 87 -6.45 11.52 11.41
C VAL A 87 -6.70 11.76 9.91
N ALA A 88 -7.62 11.01 9.31
CA ALA A 88 -8.03 11.18 7.92
C ALA A 88 -8.58 12.60 7.65
N ARG A 89 -9.41 13.14 8.54
CA ARG A 89 -9.93 14.52 8.44
C ARG A 89 -8.85 15.60 8.59
N ARG A 90 -7.88 15.42 9.49
CA ARG A 90 -6.73 16.34 9.63
C ARG A 90 -5.83 16.32 8.41
N VAL A 91 -5.66 15.14 7.81
CA VAL A 91 -4.88 14.97 6.58
C VAL A 91 -5.62 15.62 5.40
N ASP A 92 -6.91 15.35 5.22
CA ASP A 92 -7.74 15.97 4.17
C ASP A 92 -7.73 17.51 4.25
N THR A 93 -7.84 18.07 5.45
CA THR A 93 -7.77 19.53 5.64
C THR A 93 -6.37 20.10 5.41
N GLY A 94 -5.30 19.37 5.78
CA GLY A 94 -3.92 19.73 5.45
C GLY A 94 -3.65 19.71 3.94
N ILE A 95 -4.18 18.70 3.25
CA ILE A 95 -4.06 18.53 1.79
C ILE A 95 -4.77 19.65 1.04
N LYS A 96 -6.02 19.95 1.40
CA LYS A 96 -6.79 21.05 0.78
C LYS A 96 -6.06 22.38 0.89
N ARG A 97 -5.42 22.65 2.04
CA ARG A 97 -4.59 23.85 2.23
C ARG A 97 -3.33 23.84 1.37
N GLY A 98 -2.69 22.69 1.21
CA GLY A 98 -1.52 22.52 0.33
C GLY A 98 -1.85 22.77 -1.15
N LEU A 99 -2.95 22.20 -1.64
CA LEU A 99 -3.41 22.39 -3.03
C LEU A 99 -3.82 23.84 -3.31
N VAL A 100 -4.51 24.50 -2.38
CA VAL A 100 -4.84 25.94 -2.50
C VAL A 100 -3.58 26.81 -2.55
N LYS A 101 -2.49 26.39 -1.88
CA LYS A 101 -1.21 27.11 -1.90
C LYS A 101 -0.46 26.92 -3.23
N VAL A 102 -0.50 25.72 -3.80
CA VAL A 102 0.10 25.42 -5.12
C VAL A 102 -0.68 26.07 -6.25
N SER A 103 -2.02 26.09 -6.18
CA SER A 103 -2.91 26.74 -7.16
C SER A 103 -2.78 28.28 -7.23
N ARG A 104 -2.12 28.90 -6.24
CA ARG A 104 -1.88 30.36 -6.20
C ARG A 104 -0.58 30.80 -6.88
N TYR A 105 0.26 29.85 -7.26
CA TYR A 105 1.46 30.05 -8.09
C TYR A 105 1.17 29.56 -9.50
#